data_AF-A0A917FCU4-F1
#
_entry.id   AF-A0A917FCU4-F1
#
_cell.length_a   1.000
_cell.length_b   1.000
_cell.length_c   1.000
_cell.angle_alpha   90.00
_cell.angle_beta   90.00
_cell.angle_gamma   90.00
#
_symmetry.space_group_name_H-M   'P 1'
#
loop_
_entity.id
_entity.type
_entity.pdbx_description
1 polymer ?
#
loop_
_entity_poly.entity_id
_entity_poly.type
_entity_poly.pdbx_seq_one_letter_code
_entity_poly.pdbx_strand_id
1 'polypeptide(L)'
;MDQLDPVVVQRETEAALAAKDADLAASWLAVAEARRILLPDDLTTRVRAAEAAAHSTYAQMRSFGAGFLTGQPEDLPGFAGAALGDFMVWGDIRDASREGWNLARGEEADELILGLSTVGLALTAGTYATVGGGAPVKAGVSLVKAARRGGRLSAAMGATLTRAVRESVDFAALRRVPDRIAALDGAALKSVVRTDKVRDLGRLLADAGTIEAKAGTKATMEGLRIADGSADMGRMARLAEAKGPQTLALLKSFGRGAFAITGAFLSLIWWGMGATLWLLGAIWTFNALVVALLRPLWRRKRRRRVAVGRLTAVHSG
;
A
#
# COMPACT_ATOMS: atom_id res chain seq x y z
N MET A 1 25.68 3.84 0.43
CA MET A 1 24.54 4.58 1.01
C MET A 1 24.73 4.69 2.53
N ASP A 2 25.86 5.27 2.98
CA ASP A 2 26.49 4.77 4.22
C ASP A 2 26.71 5.76 5.38
N GLN A 3 26.32 7.04 5.32
CA GLN A 3 26.35 7.89 6.53
C GLN A 3 25.16 8.84 6.54
N LEU A 4 24.18 8.55 7.41
CA LEU A 4 23.27 9.60 7.88
C LEU A 4 24.10 10.50 8.80
N ASP A 5 24.25 11.77 8.44
CA ASP A 5 25.02 12.76 9.20
C ASP A 5 24.39 12.94 10.60
N PRO A 6 25.19 12.86 11.69
CA PRO A 6 24.72 13.18 13.05
C PRO A 6 23.95 14.49 13.15
N VAL A 7 24.37 15.52 12.41
CA VAL A 7 23.71 16.84 12.38
C VAL A 7 22.30 16.74 11.82
N VAL A 8 22.09 15.91 10.79
CA VAL A 8 20.77 15.70 10.20
C VAL A 8 19.87 14.98 11.18
N VAL A 9 20.35 13.89 11.80
CA VAL A 9 19.53 13.12 12.76
C VAL A 9 19.13 13.99 13.95
N GLN A 10 20.04 14.79 14.48
CA GLN A 10 19.73 15.73 15.56
C GLN A 10 18.67 16.76 15.12
N ARG A 11 18.88 17.42 13.98
CA ARG A 11 17.95 18.44 13.46
C ARG A 11 16.55 17.87 13.22
N GLU A 12 16.44 16.69 12.61
CA GLU A 12 15.15 16.06 12.35
C GLU A 12 14.46 15.62 13.65
N THR A 13 15.22 15.19 14.66
CA THR A 13 14.69 14.87 16.00
C THR A 13 14.13 16.12 16.69
N GLU A 14 14.88 17.23 16.66
CA GLU A 14 14.44 18.52 17.20
C GLU A 14 13.22 19.06 16.47
N ALA A 15 13.19 18.97 15.14
CA ALA A 15 12.05 19.38 14.32
C ALA A 15 10.79 18.56 14.64
N ALA A 16 10.93 17.25 14.84
CA ALA A 16 9.81 16.38 15.23
C ALA A 16 9.25 16.77 16.61
N LEU A 17 10.11 17.07 17.59
CA LEU A 17 9.68 17.58 18.90
C LEU A 17 8.99 18.94 18.80
N ALA A 18 9.53 19.87 18.01
CA ALA A 18 8.93 21.18 17.78
C ALA A 18 7.53 21.06 17.15
N ALA A 19 7.35 20.09 16.24
CA ALA A 19 6.06 19.77 15.64
C ALA A 19 5.12 18.98 16.57
N LYS A 20 5.52 18.68 17.81
CA LYS A 20 4.80 17.81 18.76
C LYS A 20 4.53 16.40 18.21
N ASP A 21 5.42 15.91 17.34
CA ASP A 21 5.35 14.59 16.72
C ASP A 21 6.21 13.59 17.50
N ALA A 22 5.68 13.13 18.65
CA ALA A 22 6.39 12.25 19.57
C ALA A 22 6.84 10.92 18.93
N ASP A 23 5.97 10.26 18.15
CA ASP A 23 6.32 8.99 17.50
C ASP A 23 7.45 9.17 16.46
N LEU A 24 7.45 10.29 15.72
CA LEU A 24 8.52 10.57 14.75
C LEU A 24 9.84 10.89 15.46
N ALA A 25 9.78 11.65 16.55
CA ALA A 25 10.96 11.95 17.35
C ALA A 25 11.56 10.66 17.96
N ALA A 26 10.72 9.77 18.49
CA ALA A 26 11.12 8.45 18.97
C ALA A 26 11.71 7.58 17.85
N SER A 27 11.13 7.64 16.64
CA SER A 27 11.65 6.93 15.48
C SER A 27 13.06 7.42 15.07
N TRP A 28 13.31 8.73 15.11
CA TRP A 28 14.64 9.29 14.86
C TRP A 28 15.64 8.95 15.96
N LEU A 29 15.22 8.96 17.23
CA LEU A 29 16.03 8.48 18.34
C LEU A 29 16.44 7.01 18.13
N ALA A 30 15.51 6.15 17.72
CA ALA A 30 15.80 4.75 17.41
C ALA A 30 16.79 4.60 16.25
N VAL A 31 16.77 5.52 15.27
CA VAL A 31 17.77 5.55 14.18
C VAL A 31 19.15 5.94 14.73
N ALA A 32 19.21 6.93 15.62
CA ALA A 32 20.46 7.36 16.26
C ALA A 32 21.09 6.24 17.08
N GLU A 33 20.30 5.59 17.94
CA GLU A 33 20.73 4.48 18.80
C GLU A 33 21.26 3.30 17.96
N ALA A 34 20.55 2.91 16.90
CA ALA A 34 20.96 1.80 16.05
C ALA A 34 22.24 2.07 15.25
N ARG A 35 22.50 3.34 14.93
CA ARG A 35 23.72 3.78 14.24
C ARG A 35 24.83 4.22 15.20
N ARG A 36 24.61 4.15 16.52
CA ARG A 36 25.52 4.64 17.56
C ARG A 36 25.90 6.11 17.37
N ILE A 37 24.95 6.93 16.91
CA ILE A 37 25.08 8.38 16.82
C ILE A 37 24.79 8.97 18.19
N LEU A 38 25.75 9.71 18.75
CA LEU A 38 25.59 10.40 20.02
C LEU A 38 24.73 11.64 19.83
N LEU A 39 23.54 11.63 20.43
CA LEU A 39 22.68 12.81 20.56
C LEU A 39 22.85 13.43 21.95
N PRO A 40 22.64 14.74 22.13
CA PRO A 40 22.66 15.37 23.45
C PRO A 40 21.69 14.69 24.43
N ASP A 41 22.11 14.50 25.69
CA ASP A 41 21.30 13.82 26.71
C ASP A 41 19.98 14.54 27.01
N ASP A 42 19.98 15.88 26.97
CA ASP A 42 18.77 16.69 27.09
C ASP A 42 17.74 16.34 25.99
N LEU A 43 18.21 16.23 24.75
CA LEU A 43 17.36 15.92 23.60
C LEU A 43 16.74 14.53 23.75
N THR A 44 17.55 13.54 24.09
CA THR A 44 17.10 12.16 24.32
C THR A 44 16.06 12.09 25.44
N THR A 45 16.27 12.82 26.53
CA THR A 45 15.34 12.88 27.68
C THR A 45 14.00 13.50 27.27
N ARG A 46 14.04 14.59 26.50
CA ARG A 46 12.83 15.25 25.98
C ARG A 46 12.04 14.36 25.03
N VAL A 47 12.71 13.59 24.17
CA VAL A 47 12.05 12.60 23.30
C VAL A 47 11.33 11.53 24.12
N ARG A 48 12.03 10.91 25.07
CA ARG A 48 11.44 9.86 25.92
C ARG A 48 10.28 10.37 26.77
N ALA A 49 10.37 11.60 27.28
CA ALA A 49 9.29 12.24 28.02
C ALA A 49 8.07 12.51 27.12
N ALA A 50 8.29 13.01 25.89
CA ALA A 50 7.23 13.24 24.92
C ALA A 50 6.55 11.92 24.49
N GLU A 51 7.33 10.87 24.26
CA GLU A 51 6.85 9.53 23.96
C GLU A 51 6.01 8.96 25.11
N ALA A 52 6.52 8.98 26.34
CA ALA A 52 5.80 8.51 27.52
C ALA A 52 4.49 9.29 27.75
N ALA A 53 4.48 10.60 27.52
CA ALA A 53 3.28 11.41 27.59
C ALA A 53 2.25 11.03 26.51
N ALA A 54 2.70 10.82 25.27
CA ALA A 54 1.86 10.43 24.13
C ALA A 54 1.26 9.04 24.28
N HIS A 55 2.03 8.08 24.82
CA HIS A 55 1.59 6.71 25.08
C HIS A 55 0.97 6.52 26.48
N SER A 56 0.81 7.58 27.27
CA SER A 56 0.15 7.45 28.57
C SER A 56 -1.32 7.01 28.41
N THR A 57 -1.80 6.16 29.32
CA THR A 57 -3.20 5.70 29.33
C THR A 57 -4.19 6.85 29.31
N TYR A 58 -3.86 7.97 29.97
CA TYR A 58 -4.66 9.19 29.97
C TYR A 58 -4.72 9.88 28.60
N ALA A 59 -3.59 10.00 27.88
CA ALA A 59 -3.56 10.56 26.53
C ALA A 59 -4.29 9.65 25.51
N GLN A 60 -4.17 8.33 25.67
CA GLN A 60 -4.92 7.35 24.89
C GLN A 60 -6.43 7.47 25.16
N MET A 61 -6.85 7.59 26.42
CA MET A 61 -8.24 7.82 26.80
C MET A 61 -8.78 9.16 26.30
N ARG A 62 -7.98 10.25 26.35
CA ARG A 62 -8.38 11.57 25.85
C ARG A 62 -8.51 11.60 24.33
N SER A 63 -7.58 10.98 23.60
CA SER A 63 -7.64 10.89 22.13
C SER A 63 -8.77 9.97 21.68
N PHE A 64 -9.00 8.87 22.39
CA PHE A 64 -10.18 8.02 22.21
C PHE A 64 -11.47 8.81 22.47
N GLY A 65 -11.57 9.52 23.60
CA GLY A 65 -12.70 10.39 23.94
C GLY A 65 -12.93 11.51 22.90
N ALA A 66 -11.87 12.10 22.36
CA ALA A 66 -11.96 13.09 21.28
C ALA A 66 -12.43 12.49 19.95
N GLY A 67 -12.01 11.26 19.62
CA GLY A 67 -12.52 10.50 18.46
C GLY A 67 -13.93 9.93 18.68
N PHE A 68 -14.35 9.81 19.93
CA PHE A 68 -15.63 9.26 20.37
C PHE A 68 -16.68 10.34 20.65
N LEU A 69 -16.30 11.62 20.75
CA LEU A 69 -17.20 12.77 20.74
C LEU A 69 -18.05 12.88 19.46
N THR A 70 -17.85 11.98 18.48
CA THR A 70 -18.74 11.77 17.32
C THR A 70 -19.79 10.63 17.51
N GLY A 71 -19.93 10.04 18.70
CA GLY A 71 -21.03 9.10 19.07
C GLY A 71 -20.75 8.23 20.31
N GLN A 72 -21.52 8.45 21.40
CA GLN A 72 -21.37 7.92 22.79
C GLN A 72 -21.66 6.39 23.00
N PRO A 73 -21.30 5.77 24.16
CA PRO A 73 -22.05 5.84 25.43
C PRO A 73 -21.25 6.14 26.73
N GLU A 74 -21.99 6.46 27.80
CA GLU A 74 -21.56 6.62 29.19
C GLU A 74 -21.39 5.26 29.89
N ASP A 75 -20.16 4.81 30.15
CA ASP A 75 -19.74 4.21 31.44
C ASP A 75 -18.23 3.93 31.44
N LEU A 76 -17.49 4.61 32.32
CA LEU A 76 -16.03 4.71 32.31
C LEU A 76 -15.24 3.63 33.11
N PRO A 77 -15.77 2.89 34.10
CA PRO A 77 -14.95 1.94 34.86
C PRO A 77 -14.93 0.49 34.34
N GLY A 78 -15.98 0.02 33.65
CA GLY A 78 -16.07 -1.37 33.13
C GLY A 78 -15.33 -1.61 31.80
N PHE A 79 -14.79 -0.55 31.21
CA PHE A 79 -14.48 -0.46 29.77
C PHE A 79 -13.04 -0.83 29.38
N ALA A 80 -12.17 -1.12 30.35
CA ALA A 80 -10.76 -1.39 30.09
C ALA A 80 -10.43 -2.88 29.81
N GLY A 81 -11.33 -3.81 30.13
CA GLY A 81 -11.02 -5.26 30.13
C GLY A 81 -11.68 -6.12 29.06
N ALA A 82 -12.93 -5.84 28.67
CA ALA A 82 -13.74 -6.72 27.81
C ALA A 82 -13.84 -6.28 26.33
N ALA A 83 -13.14 -5.19 25.99
CA ALA A 83 -13.56 -4.22 24.99
C ALA A 83 -13.04 -4.47 23.55
N LEU A 84 -11.85 -5.04 23.37
CA LEU A 84 -11.15 -4.98 22.08
C LEU A 84 -11.86 -5.72 20.94
N GLY A 85 -12.55 -6.83 21.25
CA GLY A 85 -13.36 -7.57 20.28
C GLY A 85 -14.66 -6.83 19.94
N ASP A 86 -15.40 -6.43 20.97
CA ASP A 86 -16.73 -5.85 20.82
C ASP A 86 -16.70 -4.44 20.22
N PHE A 87 -15.65 -3.63 20.45
CA PHE A 87 -15.52 -2.30 19.84
C PHE A 87 -15.28 -2.34 18.33
N MET A 88 -14.45 -3.27 17.86
CA MET A 88 -14.19 -3.41 16.42
C MET A 88 -15.42 -3.94 15.71
N VAL A 89 -16.10 -4.92 16.33
CA VAL A 89 -17.37 -5.45 15.82
C VAL A 89 -18.43 -4.36 15.78
N TRP A 90 -18.60 -3.56 16.84
CA TRP A 90 -19.55 -2.45 16.84
C TRP A 90 -19.27 -1.42 15.74
N GLY A 91 -17.99 -1.10 15.52
CA GLY A 91 -17.57 -0.22 14.43
C GLY A 91 -17.97 -0.76 13.05
N ASP A 92 -17.75 -2.06 12.82
CA ASP A 92 -18.14 -2.72 11.57
C ASP A 92 -19.66 -2.83 11.42
N ILE A 93 -20.41 -3.11 12.50
CA ILE A 93 -21.88 -3.11 12.48
C ILE A 93 -22.41 -1.73 12.09
N ARG A 94 -21.98 -0.68 12.79
CA ARG A 94 -22.44 0.69 12.55
C ARG A 94 -22.20 1.12 11.09
N ASP A 95 -21.04 0.78 10.57
CA ASP A 95 -20.62 1.16 9.22
C ASP A 95 -21.32 0.33 8.14
N ALA A 96 -21.46 -0.98 8.36
CA ALA A 96 -22.23 -1.85 7.47
C ALA A 96 -23.70 -1.44 7.43
N SER A 97 -24.30 -1.09 8.57
CA SER A 97 -25.67 -0.61 8.66
C SER A 97 -25.85 0.73 7.95
N ARG A 98 -25.01 1.73 8.24
CA ARG A 98 -25.11 3.06 7.61
C ARG A 98 -24.91 3.00 6.11
N GLU A 99 -23.81 2.42 5.65
CA GLU A 99 -23.48 2.38 4.23
C GLU A 99 -24.34 1.36 3.46
N GLY A 100 -24.75 0.27 4.12
CA GLY A 100 -25.66 -0.72 3.54
C GLY A 100 -27.06 -0.16 3.31
N TRP A 101 -27.52 0.71 4.20
CA TRP A 101 -28.79 1.41 4.05
C TRP A 101 -28.77 2.42 2.90
N ASN A 102 -27.67 3.17 2.75
CA ASN A 102 -27.44 4.03 1.59
C ASN A 102 -27.46 3.20 0.29
N LEU A 103 -26.76 2.05 0.27
CA LEU A 103 -26.74 1.14 -0.87
C LEU A 103 -28.15 0.59 -1.21
N ALA A 104 -28.94 0.24 -0.20
CA ALA A 104 -30.30 -0.28 -0.38
C ALA A 104 -31.24 0.75 -1.02
N ARG A 105 -31.11 2.03 -0.62
CA ARG A 105 -31.88 3.15 -1.19
C ARG A 105 -31.37 3.61 -2.56
N GLY A 106 -30.24 3.07 -3.02
CA GLY A 106 -29.59 3.53 -4.25
C GLY A 106 -28.93 4.90 -4.11
N GLU A 107 -28.65 5.33 -2.88
CA GLU A 107 -27.86 6.52 -2.57
C GLU A 107 -26.35 6.22 -2.73
N GLU A 108 -25.52 7.26 -2.69
CA GLU A 108 -24.06 7.11 -2.74
C GLU A 108 -23.53 6.47 -1.45
N ALA A 109 -23.20 5.18 -1.49
CA ALA A 109 -22.58 4.46 -0.38
C ALA A 109 -21.04 4.46 -0.52
N ASP A 110 -20.31 4.63 0.59
CA ASP A 110 -18.86 4.37 0.57
C ASP A 110 -18.63 2.85 0.56
N GLU A 111 -18.49 2.29 -0.64
CA GLU A 111 -18.29 0.86 -0.84
C GLU A 111 -17.02 0.32 -0.18
N LEU A 112 -15.98 1.13 -0.02
CA LEU A 112 -14.76 0.69 0.66
C LEU A 112 -15.05 0.48 2.14
N ILE A 113 -15.74 1.42 2.79
CA ILE A 113 -16.15 1.29 4.19
C ILE A 113 -17.16 0.14 4.35
N LEU A 114 -18.16 0.05 3.49
CA LEU A 114 -19.16 -1.02 3.53
C LEU A 114 -18.51 -2.39 3.41
N GLY A 115 -17.70 -2.61 2.35
CA GLY A 115 -17.12 -3.91 2.09
C GLY A 115 -16.04 -4.32 3.10
N LEU A 116 -15.24 -3.38 3.61
CA LEU A 116 -14.31 -3.68 4.73
C LEU A 116 -15.08 -4.07 6.00
N SER A 117 -16.21 -3.43 6.28
CA SER A 117 -17.06 -3.76 7.42
C SER A 117 -17.74 -5.12 7.23
N THR A 118 -18.23 -5.42 6.03
CA THR A 118 -18.77 -6.75 5.67
C THR A 118 -17.72 -7.84 5.84
N VAL A 119 -16.48 -7.61 5.38
CA VAL A 119 -15.36 -8.55 5.56
C VAL A 119 -15.01 -8.68 7.04
N GLY A 120 -14.95 -7.59 7.81
CA GLY A 120 -14.68 -7.62 9.26
C GLY A 120 -15.72 -8.39 10.07
N LEU A 121 -17.01 -8.23 9.73
CA LEU A 121 -18.11 -9.00 10.29
C LEU A 121 -18.06 -10.47 9.86
N ALA A 122 -17.80 -10.76 8.60
CA ALA A 122 -17.66 -12.14 8.11
C ALA A 122 -16.47 -12.87 8.75
N LEU A 123 -15.35 -12.16 8.98
CA LEU A 123 -14.18 -12.68 9.71
C LEU A 123 -14.46 -12.90 11.20
N THR A 124 -15.45 -12.22 11.77
CA THR A 124 -15.83 -12.38 13.18
C THR A 124 -16.93 -13.42 13.36
N ALA A 125 -17.88 -13.51 12.43
CA ALA A 125 -18.93 -14.52 12.40
C ALA A 125 -18.43 -15.89 11.93
N GLY A 126 -17.45 -15.90 11.03
CA GLY A 126 -16.75 -17.11 10.62
C GLY A 126 -15.55 -17.33 11.52
N THR A 127 -15.58 -18.37 12.36
CA THR A 127 -14.46 -18.86 13.16
C THR A 127 -13.32 -19.41 12.25
N TYR A 128 -12.78 -18.59 11.35
CA TYR A 128 -11.61 -18.86 10.51
C TYR A 128 -10.34 -18.22 11.12
N ALA A 129 -10.25 -18.32 12.45
CA ALA A 129 -9.03 -18.08 13.21
C ALA A 129 -8.04 -19.28 13.14
N THR A 130 -8.14 -20.15 12.12
CA THR A 130 -7.39 -21.42 12.10
C THR A 130 -5.95 -21.32 11.59
N VAL A 131 -5.43 -20.16 11.20
CA VAL A 131 -4.00 -20.03 10.88
C VAL A 131 -3.48 -18.66 11.28
N GLY A 132 -3.23 -18.43 12.58
CA GLY A 132 -2.27 -17.44 13.13
C GLY A 132 -2.23 -16.00 12.59
N GLY A 133 -3.18 -15.58 11.74
CA GLY A 133 -3.08 -14.39 10.88
C GLY A 133 -4.33 -13.52 10.91
N GLY A 134 -5.30 -13.81 11.78
CA GLY A 134 -6.51 -13.00 11.94
C GLY A 134 -6.27 -11.67 12.65
N ALA A 135 -5.31 -11.60 13.58
CA ALA A 135 -5.05 -10.41 14.38
C ALA A 135 -4.46 -9.24 13.54
N PRO A 136 -3.44 -9.44 12.69
CA PRO A 136 -2.94 -8.38 11.81
C PRO A 136 -4.00 -7.88 10.81
N VAL A 137 -4.82 -8.79 10.28
CA VAL A 137 -5.88 -8.42 9.32
C VAL A 137 -6.91 -7.51 9.97
N LYS A 138 -7.40 -7.87 11.16
CA LYS A 138 -8.37 -7.07 11.92
C LYS A 138 -7.85 -5.67 12.22
N ALA A 139 -6.61 -5.57 12.70
CA ALA A 139 -5.97 -4.30 12.96
C ALA A 139 -5.83 -3.45 11.68
N GLY A 140 -5.40 -4.08 10.57
CA GLY A 140 -5.34 -3.46 9.26
C GLY A 140 -6.68 -2.93 8.73
N VAL A 141 -7.79 -3.64 8.96
CA VAL A 141 -9.14 -3.16 8.58
C VAL A 141 -9.46 -1.86 9.29
N SER A 142 -9.27 -1.79 10.60
CA SER A 142 -9.52 -0.59 11.39
C SER A 142 -8.68 0.59 10.93
N LEU A 143 -7.38 0.37 10.67
CA LEU A 143 -6.48 1.41 10.18
C LEU A 143 -6.86 1.92 8.80
N VAL A 144 -7.20 1.03 7.87
CA VAL A 144 -7.60 1.44 6.52
C VAL A 144 -8.91 2.23 6.58
N LYS A 145 -9.87 1.82 7.41
CA LYS A 145 -11.11 2.59 7.64
C LYS A 145 -10.82 3.97 8.23
N ALA A 146 -9.92 4.07 9.21
CA ALA A 146 -9.48 5.34 9.78
C ALA A 146 -8.76 6.23 8.75
N ALA A 147 -7.88 5.65 7.93
CA ALA A 147 -7.18 6.35 6.85
C ALA A 147 -8.13 6.87 5.77
N ARG A 148 -9.12 6.08 5.38
CA ARG A 148 -10.17 6.48 4.43
C ARG A 148 -10.95 7.69 4.96
N ARG A 149 -11.41 7.64 6.22
CA ARG A 149 -12.15 8.74 6.86
C ARG A 149 -11.33 10.00 7.03
N GLY A 150 -10.06 9.84 7.38
CA GLY A 150 -9.14 10.96 7.55
C GLY A 150 -8.63 11.55 6.24
N GLY A 151 -9.08 11.06 5.07
CA GLY A 151 -8.56 11.49 3.76
C GLY A 151 -7.06 11.20 3.59
N ARG A 152 -6.54 10.19 4.30
CA ARG A 152 -5.11 9.85 4.37
C ARG A 152 -4.69 8.72 3.43
N LEU A 153 -5.60 8.19 2.63
CA LEU A 153 -5.26 7.26 1.56
C LEU A 153 -4.77 8.02 0.32
N SER A 154 -3.70 7.52 -0.32
CA SER A 154 -3.38 7.97 -1.67
C SER A 154 -4.53 7.61 -2.63
N ALA A 155 -4.69 8.36 -3.73
CA ALA A 155 -5.73 8.06 -4.72
C ALA A 155 -5.56 6.65 -5.30
N ALA A 156 -4.31 6.25 -5.59
CA ALA A 156 -3.97 4.93 -6.09
C ALA A 156 -4.25 3.81 -5.08
N MET A 157 -3.92 4.02 -3.80
CA MET A 157 -4.22 3.08 -2.72
C MET A 157 -5.73 2.94 -2.51
N GLY A 158 -6.46 4.05 -2.50
CA GLY A 158 -7.92 4.06 -2.41
C GLY A 158 -8.55 3.25 -3.54
N ALA A 159 -8.14 3.48 -4.79
CA ALA A 159 -8.62 2.71 -5.93
C ALA A 159 -8.25 1.22 -5.84
N THR A 160 -7.03 0.90 -5.40
CA THR A 160 -6.58 -0.49 -5.21
C THR A 160 -7.42 -1.21 -4.16
N LEU A 161 -7.66 -0.58 -3.01
CA LEU A 161 -8.48 -1.11 -1.93
C LEU A 161 -9.94 -1.27 -2.35
N THR A 162 -10.54 -0.27 -2.99
CA THR A 162 -11.92 -0.34 -3.49
C THR A 162 -12.08 -1.48 -4.49
N ARG A 163 -11.13 -1.64 -5.43
CA ARG A 163 -11.14 -2.77 -6.37
C ARG A 163 -11.04 -4.11 -5.64
N ALA A 164 -10.10 -4.26 -4.71
CA ALA A 164 -9.94 -5.49 -3.93
C ALA A 164 -11.21 -5.84 -3.14
N VAL A 165 -11.89 -4.82 -2.59
CA VAL A 165 -13.18 -4.97 -1.91
C VAL A 165 -14.30 -5.37 -2.87
N ARG A 166 -14.43 -4.74 -4.04
CA ARG A 166 -15.42 -5.13 -5.08
C ARG A 166 -15.22 -6.56 -5.59
N GLU A 167 -13.97 -7.02 -5.63
CA GLU A 167 -13.67 -8.41 -6.00
C GLU A 167 -13.99 -9.40 -4.86
N SER A 168 -13.84 -8.96 -3.61
CA SER A 168 -14.04 -9.78 -2.40
C SER A 168 -15.49 -9.82 -1.93
N VAL A 169 -16.30 -8.80 -2.25
CA VAL A 169 -17.67 -8.65 -1.75
C VAL A 169 -18.63 -8.49 -2.91
N ASP A 170 -19.68 -9.31 -2.93
CA ASP A 170 -20.75 -9.25 -3.91
C ASP A 170 -21.76 -8.15 -3.54
N PHE A 171 -21.50 -6.92 -3.98
CA PHE A 171 -22.38 -5.77 -3.75
C PHE A 171 -23.77 -5.93 -4.36
N ALA A 172 -23.89 -6.71 -5.44
CA ALA A 172 -25.19 -6.99 -6.04
C ALA A 172 -26.00 -7.95 -5.15
N ALA A 173 -25.35 -8.93 -4.51
CA ALA A 173 -25.98 -9.76 -3.50
C ALA A 173 -26.31 -8.96 -2.23
N LEU A 174 -25.39 -8.10 -1.75
CA LEU A 174 -25.64 -7.21 -0.59
C LEU A 174 -26.92 -6.38 -0.77
N ARG A 175 -27.13 -5.81 -1.97
CA ARG A 175 -28.31 -4.98 -2.26
C ARG A 175 -29.64 -5.76 -2.24
N ARG A 176 -29.61 -7.09 -2.37
CA ARG A 176 -30.81 -7.95 -2.39
C ARG A 176 -31.22 -8.48 -1.02
N VAL A 177 -30.38 -8.32 0.01
CA VAL A 177 -30.63 -8.85 1.37
C VAL A 177 -30.34 -7.80 2.46
N PRO A 178 -30.92 -6.58 2.37
CA PRO A 178 -30.70 -5.52 3.35
C PRO A 178 -31.11 -5.94 4.77
N ASP A 179 -32.21 -6.68 4.91
CA ASP A 179 -32.75 -7.10 6.20
C ASP A 179 -31.88 -8.15 6.90
N ARG A 180 -31.18 -9.00 6.13
CA ARG A 180 -30.29 -10.03 6.70
C ARG A 180 -28.92 -9.47 7.10
N ILE A 181 -28.48 -8.41 6.42
CA ILE A 181 -27.28 -7.66 6.81
C ILE A 181 -27.57 -6.85 8.08
N ALA A 182 -28.74 -6.21 8.16
CA ALA A 182 -29.20 -5.53 9.37
C ALA A 182 -29.35 -6.49 10.56
N ALA A 183 -29.77 -7.73 10.31
CA ALA A 183 -29.84 -8.80 11.30
C ALA A 183 -28.48 -9.45 11.63
N LEU A 184 -27.38 -9.00 11.00
CA LEU A 184 -26.03 -9.55 11.17
C LEU A 184 -25.95 -11.08 11.01
N ASP A 185 -26.75 -11.63 10.10
CA ASP A 185 -26.76 -13.07 9.85
C ASP A 185 -25.41 -13.50 9.24
N GLY A 186 -24.63 -14.26 10.03
CA GLY A 186 -23.31 -14.75 9.62
C GLY A 186 -23.34 -15.60 8.35
N ALA A 187 -24.42 -16.33 8.07
CA ALA A 187 -24.55 -17.10 6.83
C ALA A 187 -24.78 -16.20 5.61
N ALA A 188 -25.58 -15.14 5.76
CA ALA A 188 -25.80 -14.13 4.74
C ALA A 188 -24.52 -13.30 4.49
N LEU A 189 -23.80 -12.92 5.55
CA LEU A 189 -22.51 -12.22 5.44
C LEU A 189 -21.44 -13.10 4.77
N LYS A 190 -21.43 -14.40 5.04
CA LYS A 190 -20.50 -15.33 4.37
C LYS A 190 -20.84 -15.54 2.89
N SER A 191 -22.12 -15.54 2.52
CA SER A 191 -22.53 -15.78 1.13
C SER A 191 -22.24 -14.58 0.21
N VAL A 192 -22.22 -13.37 0.75
CA VAL A 192 -21.80 -12.16 0.00
C VAL A 192 -20.28 -11.99 -0.05
N VAL A 193 -19.53 -12.71 0.77
CA VAL A 193 -18.06 -12.64 0.82
C VAL A 193 -17.44 -13.79 0.01
N ARG A 194 -16.73 -13.43 -1.06
CA ARG A 194 -16.00 -14.36 -1.93
C ARG A 194 -14.68 -14.76 -1.29
N THR A 195 -14.72 -15.83 -0.50
CA THR A 195 -13.57 -16.33 0.27
C THR A 195 -12.27 -16.43 -0.53
N ASP A 196 -12.33 -16.84 -1.80
CA ASP A 196 -11.15 -16.97 -2.68
C ASP A 196 -10.48 -15.63 -2.98
N LYS A 197 -11.26 -14.56 -3.06
CA LYS A 197 -10.81 -13.20 -3.41
C LYS A 197 -10.42 -12.38 -2.18
N VAL A 198 -10.98 -12.71 -1.02
CA VAL A 198 -10.63 -12.10 0.28
C VAL A 198 -9.15 -12.32 0.62
N ARG A 199 -8.50 -13.35 0.08
CA ARG A 199 -7.08 -13.61 0.38
C ARG A 199 -6.16 -12.44 -0.01
N ASP A 200 -6.39 -11.79 -1.14
CA ASP A 200 -5.52 -10.71 -1.61
C ASP A 200 -5.78 -9.40 -0.86
N LEU A 201 -7.05 -9.11 -0.57
CA LEU A 201 -7.43 -8.03 0.35
C LEU A 201 -6.85 -8.29 1.75
N GLY A 202 -6.99 -9.51 2.25
CA GLY A 202 -6.50 -9.95 3.55
C GLY A 202 -4.99 -9.83 3.68
N ARG A 203 -4.21 -10.10 2.63
CA ARG A 203 -2.76 -9.86 2.62
C ARG A 203 -2.42 -8.39 2.78
N LEU A 204 -3.07 -7.50 2.02
CA LEU A 204 -2.85 -6.05 2.12
C LEU A 204 -3.18 -5.54 3.53
N LEU A 205 -4.31 -6.00 4.09
CA LEU A 205 -4.72 -5.66 5.45
C LEU A 205 -3.75 -6.25 6.49
N ALA A 206 -3.28 -7.48 6.31
CA ALA A 206 -2.29 -8.08 7.17
C ALA A 206 -0.97 -7.30 7.13
N ASP A 207 -0.50 -6.88 5.96
CA ASP A 207 0.69 -6.05 5.82
C ASP A 207 0.53 -4.72 6.57
N ALA A 208 -0.63 -4.08 6.47
CA ALA A 208 -0.94 -2.87 7.24
C ALA A 208 -0.92 -3.12 8.76
N GLY A 209 -1.51 -4.23 9.23
CA GLY A 209 -1.47 -4.62 10.64
C GLY A 209 -0.07 -5.00 11.12
N THR A 210 0.75 -5.61 10.27
CA THR A 210 2.16 -5.91 10.58
C THR A 210 2.97 -4.62 10.73
N ILE A 211 2.76 -3.63 9.85
CA ILE A 211 3.41 -2.32 9.99
C ILE A 211 2.97 -1.66 11.31
N GLU A 212 1.69 -1.72 11.67
CA GLU A 212 1.21 -1.15 12.92
C GLU A 212 1.85 -1.84 14.12
N ALA A 213 1.87 -3.17 14.13
CA ALA A 213 2.43 -3.95 15.23
C ALA A 213 3.94 -3.75 15.41
N LYS A 214 4.68 -3.44 14.33
CA LYS A 214 6.15 -3.32 14.35
C LYS A 214 6.66 -1.88 14.38
N ALA A 215 5.92 -0.94 13.82
CA ALA A 215 6.34 0.44 13.59
C ALA A 215 5.31 1.49 14.07
N GLY A 216 4.15 1.06 14.57
CA GLY A 216 3.13 1.94 15.14
C GLY A 216 2.15 2.52 14.12
N THR A 217 1.03 3.04 14.63
CA THR A 217 -0.08 3.57 13.83
C THR A 217 0.33 4.68 12.88
N LYS A 218 1.20 5.62 13.30
CA LYS A 218 1.65 6.71 12.42
C LYS A 218 2.47 6.22 11.23
N ALA A 219 3.32 5.21 11.41
CA ALA A 219 4.06 4.61 10.31
C ALA A 219 3.12 3.96 9.30
N THR A 220 2.08 3.27 9.76
CA THR A 220 1.07 2.67 8.87
C THR A 220 0.28 3.73 8.13
N MET A 221 -0.16 4.80 8.82
CA MET A 221 -0.91 5.90 8.18
C MET A 221 -0.07 6.62 7.13
N GLU A 222 1.23 6.82 7.39
CA GLU A 222 2.16 7.38 6.42
C GLU A 222 2.40 6.42 5.25
N GLY A 223 2.52 5.12 5.52
CA GLY A 223 2.61 4.07 4.52
C GLY A 223 1.39 4.05 3.58
N LEU A 224 0.18 4.05 4.14
CA LEU A 224 -1.08 4.12 3.38
C LEU A 224 -1.25 5.41 2.55
N ARG A 225 -0.61 6.50 2.98
CA ARG A 225 -0.60 7.78 2.28
C ARG A 225 0.37 7.81 1.09
N ILE A 226 1.43 7.02 1.14
CA ILE A 226 2.51 7.01 0.14
C ILE A 226 2.41 5.84 -0.82
N ALA A 227 1.97 4.68 -0.35
CA ALA A 227 1.88 3.46 -1.15
C ALA A 227 0.86 3.62 -2.30
N ASP A 228 1.18 3.05 -3.47
CA ASP A 228 0.29 3.05 -4.63
C ASP A 228 -0.49 1.72 -4.73
N GLY A 229 -0.06 0.67 -4.03
CA GLY A 229 -0.77 -0.60 -3.99
C GLY A 229 -0.19 -1.64 -3.03
N SER A 230 -0.66 -2.89 -3.17
CA SER A 230 -0.32 -4.01 -2.28
C SER A 230 1.17 -4.34 -2.24
N ALA A 231 1.88 -4.21 -3.37
CA ALA A 231 3.32 -4.47 -3.43
C ALA A 231 4.13 -3.48 -2.58
N ASP A 232 3.72 -2.20 -2.53
CA ASP A 232 4.36 -1.20 -1.67
C ASP A 232 4.10 -1.50 -0.19
N MET A 233 2.86 -1.84 0.15
CA MET A 233 2.50 -2.24 1.51
C MET A 233 3.31 -3.44 1.99
N GLY A 234 3.47 -4.47 1.14
CA GLY A 234 4.31 -5.63 1.46
C GLY A 234 5.79 -5.28 1.64
N ARG A 235 6.32 -4.32 0.88
CA ARG A 235 7.68 -3.79 1.08
C ARG A 235 7.82 -3.03 2.40
N MET A 236 6.83 -2.21 2.73
CA MET A 236 6.80 -1.45 3.99
C MET A 236 6.64 -2.38 5.19
N ALA A 237 5.85 -3.46 5.09
CA ALA A 237 5.73 -4.47 6.13
C ALA A 237 7.07 -5.16 6.41
N ARG A 238 7.80 -5.57 5.36
CA ARG A 238 9.15 -6.14 5.52
C ARG A 238 10.14 -5.14 6.10
N LEU A 239 10.04 -3.86 5.72
CA LEU A 239 10.84 -2.81 6.33
C LEU A 239 10.52 -2.67 7.82
N ALA A 240 9.24 -2.70 8.19
CA ALA A 240 8.78 -2.64 9.57
C ALA A 240 9.27 -3.84 10.38
N GLU A 241 9.24 -5.05 9.83
CA GLU A 241 9.81 -6.23 10.47
C GLU A 241 11.32 -6.12 10.69
N ALA A 242 12.05 -5.54 9.73
CA ALA A 242 13.50 -5.43 9.80
C ALA A 242 14.00 -4.23 10.64
N LYS A 243 13.23 -3.13 10.69
CA LYS A 243 13.66 -1.85 11.26
C LYS A 243 12.81 -1.37 12.44
N GLY A 244 11.65 -1.98 12.65
CA GLY A 244 10.78 -1.74 13.80
C GLY A 244 10.51 -0.25 14.02
N PRO A 245 10.87 0.32 15.19
CA PRO A 245 10.65 1.73 15.52
C PRO A 245 11.28 2.73 14.55
N GLN A 246 12.33 2.38 13.83
CA GLN A 246 13.01 3.27 12.87
C GLN A 246 12.20 3.50 11.58
N THR A 247 11.17 2.70 11.36
CA THR A 247 10.45 2.66 10.07
C THR A 247 9.77 3.98 9.75
N LEU A 248 9.20 4.67 10.74
CA LEU A 248 8.54 5.97 10.50
C LEU A 248 9.55 7.04 10.03
N ALA A 249 10.71 7.14 10.67
CA ALA A 249 11.79 8.03 10.27
C ALA A 249 12.34 7.66 8.89
N LEU A 250 12.50 6.36 8.61
CA LEU A 250 12.89 5.89 7.28
C LEU A 250 11.85 6.28 6.22
N LEU A 251 10.56 5.99 6.41
CA LEU A 251 9.50 6.39 5.49
C LEU A 251 9.48 7.90 5.24
N LYS A 252 9.66 8.69 6.29
CA LYS A 252 9.66 10.16 6.21
C LYS A 252 10.90 10.71 5.50
N SER A 253 12.08 10.15 5.77
CA SER A 253 13.33 10.53 5.10
C SER A 253 13.39 10.12 3.63
N PHE A 254 12.74 9.01 3.26
CA PHE A 254 12.58 8.60 1.86
C PHE A 254 11.60 9.50 1.08
N GLY A 255 10.78 10.29 1.77
CA GLY A 255 9.82 11.23 1.17
C GLY A 255 8.80 10.57 0.24
N ARG A 256 7.92 11.38 -0.36
CA ARG A 256 6.99 10.94 -1.43
C ARG A 256 7.73 10.49 -2.72
N GLY A 257 9.05 10.62 -2.75
CA GLY A 257 9.89 10.42 -3.92
C GLY A 257 10.54 9.04 -4.01
N ALA A 258 11.05 8.42 -2.94
CA ALA A 258 11.95 7.27 -3.13
C ALA A 258 11.26 6.01 -3.69
N PHE A 259 9.99 5.74 -3.36
CA PHE A 259 9.25 4.62 -3.94
C PHE A 259 8.77 4.90 -5.37
N ALA A 260 8.32 6.14 -5.64
CA ALA A 260 7.99 6.59 -6.99
C ALA A 260 9.23 6.61 -7.90
N ILE A 261 10.40 6.98 -7.37
CA ILE A 261 11.69 6.96 -8.06
C ILE A 261 12.12 5.51 -8.31
N THR A 262 11.92 4.58 -7.38
CA THR A 262 12.25 3.17 -7.63
C THR A 262 11.38 2.60 -8.76
N GLY A 263 10.08 2.92 -8.78
CA GLY A 263 9.17 2.53 -9.86
C GLY A 263 9.49 3.21 -11.20
N ALA A 264 9.79 4.51 -11.18
CA ALA A 264 10.17 5.29 -12.36
C ALA A 264 11.55 4.89 -12.90
N PHE A 265 12.48 4.46 -12.03
CA PHE A 265 13.79 3.97 -12.42
C PHE A 265 13.67 2.61 -13.11
N LEU A 266 12.83 1.71 -12.58
CA LEU A 266 12.53 0.43 -13.23
C LEU A 266 11.79 0.61 -14.56
N SER A 267 10.85 1.56 -14.65
CA SER A 267 10.17 1.86 -15.91
C SER A 267 11.13 2.53 -16.91
N LEU A 268 12.06 3.38 -16.46
CA LEU A 268 13.12 3.95 -17.29
C LEU A 268 14.07 2.88 -17.83
N ILE A 269 14.44 1.89 -17.00
CA ILE A 269 15.21 0.72 -17.45
C ILE A 269 14.43 -0.06 -18.51
N TRP A 270 13.13 -0.29 -18.27
CA TRP A 270 12.27 -1.01 -19.22
C TRP A 270 12.13 -0.28 -20.56
N TRP A 271 11.92 1.03 -20.52
CA TRP A 271 11.88 1.89 -21.71
C TRP A 271 13.23 1.98 -22.42
N GLY A 272 14.34 2.06 -21.67
CA GLY A 272 15.68 2.05 -22.23
C GLY A 272 15.99 0.74 -22.96
N MET A 273 15.59 -0.39 -22.39
CA MET A 273 15.73 -1.70 -23.02
C MET A 273 14.85 -1.81 -24.28
N GLY A 274 13.60 -1.35 -24.19
CA GLY A 274 12.68 -1.29 -25.34
C GLY A 274 13.21 -0.41 -26.48
N ALA A 275 13.71 0.78 -26.15
CA ALA A 275 14.31 1.71 -27.12
C ALA A 275 15.54 1.11 -27.80
N THR A 276 16.40 0.43 -27.04
CA THR A 276 17.59 -0.24 -27.57
C THR A 276 17.22 -1.36 -28.55
N LEU A 277 16.25 -2.20 -28.20
CA LEU A 277 15.74 -3.25 -29.09
C LEU A 277 15.11 -2.68 -30.36
N TRP A 278 14.36 -1.57 -30.23
CA TRP A 278 13.80 -0.86 -31.38
C TRP A 278 14.87 -0.32 -32.32
N LEU A 279 15.93 0.27 -31.77
CA LEU A 279 17.05 0.83 -32.53
C LEU A 279 17.80 -0.27 -33.31
N LEU A 280 18.07 -1.41 -32.67
CA LEU A 280 18.67 -2.58 -33.31
C LEU A 280 17.77 -3.12 -34.44
N GLY A 281 16.46 -3.21 -34.20
CA GLY A 281 15.48 -3.61 -35.22
C GLY A 281 15.42 -2.64 -36.40
N ALA A 282 15.47 -1.34 -36.14
CA ALA A 282 15.50 -0.30 -37.19
C ALA A 282 16.77 -0.40 -38.05
N ILE A 283 17.93 -0.62 -37.43
CA ILE A 283 19.20 -0.83 -38.16
C ILE A 283 19.11 -2.08 -39.04
N TRP A 284 18.57 -3.18 -38.50
CA TRP A 284 18.40 -4.42 -39.25
C TRP A 284 17.47 -4.27 -40.45
N THR A 285 16.31 -3.64 -40.26
CA THR A 285 15.32 -3.41 -41.32
C THR A 285 15.85 -2.45 -42.38
N PHE A 286 16.58 -1.39 -41.99
CA PHE A 286 17.22 -0.48 -42.92
C PHE A 286 18.31 -1.18 -43.75
N ASN A 287 19.17 -1.97 -43.10
CA ASN A 287 20.19 -2.75 -43.80
C ASN A 287 19.55 -3.77 -44.75
N ALA A 288 18.50 -4.48 -44.32
CA ALA A 288 17.75 -5.40 -45.15
C ALA A 288 17.11 -4.71 -46.37
N LEU A 289 16.56 -3.50 -46.19
CA LEU A 289 15.98 -2.68 -47.26
C LEU A 289 17.03 -2.26 -48.28
N VAL A 290 18.19 -1.75 -47.81
CA VAL A 290 19.31 -1.37 -48.68
C VAL A 290 19.81 -2.58 -49.48
N VAL A 291 19.98 -3.73 -48.83
CA VAL A 291 20.38 -4.97 -49.50
C VAL A 291 19.31 -5.44 -50.50
N ALA A 292 18.02 -5.32 -50.17
CA ALA A 292 16.93 -5.69 -51.05
C ALA A 292 16.86 -4.79 -52.30
N LEU A 293 17.13 -3.49 -52.16
CA LEU A 293 17.16 -2.53 -53.27
C LEU A 293 18.40 -2.69 -54.17
N LEU A 294 19.55 -3.06 -53.59
CA LEU A 294 20.80 -3.27 -54.33
C LEU A 294 20.87 -4.64 -55.03
N ARG A 295 20.23 -5.67 -54.47
CA ARG A 295 20.20 -7.05 -55.05
C ARG A 295 19.75 -7.10 -56.52
N PRO A 296 18.68 -6.41 -56.95
CA PRO A 296 18.25 -6.36 -58.36
C PRO A 296 19.31 -5.76 -59.29
N LEU A 297 20.02 -4.72 -58.84
CA LEU A 297 21.05 -4.03 -59.63
C LEU A 297 22.28 -4.93 -59.82
N TRP A 298 22.69 -5.65 -58.77
CA TRP A 298 23.76 -6.64 -58.86
C TRP A 298 23.37 -7.84 -59.75
N ARG A 299 22.12 -8.31 -59.69
CA ARG A 299 21.62 -9.36 -60.58
C ARG A 299 21.61 -8.92 -62.04
N ARG A 300 21.22 -7.67 -62.34
CA ARG A 300 21.27 -7.10 -63.71
C ARG A 300 22.70 -6.97 -64.24
N LYS A 301 23.64 -6.48 -63.42
CA LYS A 301 25.06 -6.35 -63.81
C LYS A 301 25.71 -7.72 -64.07
N ARG A 302 25.37 -8.74 -63.26
CA ARG A 302 25.85 -10.12 -63.45
C ARG A 302 25.27 -10.76 -64.72
N ARG A 303 23.97 -10.56 -65.01
CA ARG A 303 23.35 -11.03 -66.26
C ARG A 303 23.95 -10.36 -67.50
N ARG A 304 24.23 -9.06 -67.45
CA ARG A 304 24.92 -8.35 -68.55
C ARG A 304 26.34 -8.87 -68.79
N ARG A 305 27.14 -9.11 -67.74
CA ARG A 305 28.49 -9.70 -67.91
C ARG A 305 28.46 -11.10 -68.52
N VAL A 306 27.51 -11.95 -68.13
CA VAL A 306 27.35 -13.29 -68.72
C VAL A 306 26.88 -13.22 -70.18
N ALA A 307 25.99 -12.28 -70.51
CA ALA A 307 25.54 -12.07 -71.89
C ALA A 307 26.66 -11.56 -72.80
N VAL A 308 27.46 -10.59 -72.33
CA VAL A 308 28.62 -10.07 -73.08
C VAL A 308 29.70 -11.16 -73.24
N GLY A 309 29.98 -11.94 -72.20
CA GLY A 309 30.93 -13.06 -72.28
C GLY A 309 30.52 -14.18 -73.23
N ARG A 310 29.21 -14.42 -73.42
CA ARG A 310 28.70 -15.37 -74.43
C ARG A 310 28.82 -14.83 -75.85
N LEU A 311 28.60 -13.53 -76.06
CA LEU A 311 28.73 -12.91 -77.38
C LEU A 311 30.19 -12.88 -77.86
N THR A 312 31.14 -12.66 -76.95
CA THR A 312 32.58 -12.75 -77.26
C THR A 312 33.06 -14.19 -77.52
N ALA A 313 32.37 -15.19 -76.98
CA ALA A 313 32.70 -16.60 -77.24
C ALA A 313 32.19 -17.08 -78.60
N VAL A 314 31.12 -16.48 -79.14
CA VAL A 314 30.54 -16.84 -80.45
C VAL A 314 31.32 -16.22 -81.63
N HIS A 315 32.07 -15.14 -81.42
CA HIS A 315 32.92 -14.52 -82.45
C HIS A 315 34.35 -15.10 -82.51
N SER A 316 34.67 -16.10 -81.67
CA SER A 316 36.00 -16.70 -81.56
C SER A 316 36.04 -18.17 -82.00
N GLY A 317 34.98 -18.66 -82.67
CA GLY A 317 34.85 -20.05 -83.14
C GLY A 317 34.86 -20.14 -84.66
#